data_AF-A0A7J7GIH4-F1
#
_entry.id   AF-A0A7J7GIH4-F1
#
_cell.length_a   1.000
_cell.length_b   1.000
_cell.length_c   1.000
_cell.angle_alpha   90.00
_cell.angle_beta   90.00
_cell.angle_gamma   90.00
#
_symmetry.space_group_name_H-M   'P 1'
#
loop_
_entity.id
_entity.type
_entity.pdbx_description
1 polymer ?
#
loop_
_entity_poly.entity_id
_entity_poly.type
_entity_poly.pdbx_seq_one_letter_code
_entity_poly.pdbx_strand_id
1 'polypeptide(L)'
;MASLELGKTSMRLYAFEVVNNEIENRLIPLLSSVVAEGNEEGILDLQDVFRRFSFDSICRFSFGLDPKCLELSLPMSQLAVSFDLASKLSAQRAMTASPWVWKIKRVLNLGSEKELKEAIKMINALAQEVIRQRRKMGFSTHKDLLSRFMASINDETYLRDIVISFLLAGRDTIASALTSLFWLLANHPEVESAVLSEADRVIGPNQDLTSLEQMRELHYLQATIYESMRLYPPIQFDSKFCLEDDVLPDGTVVKRGTRVTLSSLCHGANGRDLGSRLLRIQARKVVERWCILSREPF
;
A
#
# COMPACT_ATOMS: atom_id res chain seq x y z
N MET A 1 16.61 -6.76 8.43
CA MET A 1 16.07 -8.12 8.17
C MET A 1 14.94 -8.12 7.16
N ALA A 2 13.82 -7.42 7.37
CA ALA A 2 12.67 -7.43 6.44
C ALA A 2 13.01 -7.07 4.98
N SER A 3 13.77 -6.00 4.75
CA SER A 3 14.18 -5.57 3.39
C SER A 3 15.02 -6.63 2.65
N LEU A 4 15.89 -7.35 3.36
CA LEU A 4 16.71 -8.43 2.79
C LEU A 4 15.85 -9.65 2.39
N GLU A 5 14.83 -9.98 3.18
CA GLU A 5 13.92 -11.08 2.85
C GLU A 5 13.04 -10.73 1.64
N LEU A 6 12.48 -9.52 1.60
CA LEU A 6 11.63 -9.05 0.50
C LEU A 6 12.38 -8.95 -0.85
N GLY A 7 13.70 -8.74 -0.81
CA GLY A 7 14.54 -8.66 -2.01
C GLY A 7 14.73 -10.00 -2.74
N LYS A 8 14.44 -11.14 -2.11
CA LYS A 8 14.70 -12.47 -2.67
C LYS A 8 13.77 -12.79 -3.85
N THR A 9 14.32 -13.39 -4.91
CA THR A 9 13.55 -13.81 -6.10
C THR A 9 12.37 -14.73 -5.75
N SER A 10 12.54 -15.63 -4.78
CA SER A 10 11.46 -16.51 -4.31
C SER A 10 10.29 -15.76 -3.68
N MET A 11 10.55 -14.61 -3.04
CA MET A 11 9.48 -13.77 -2.48
C MET A 11 8.77 -12.96 -3.57
N ARG A 12 9.50 -12.49 -4.58
CA ARG A 12 8.88 -11.82 -5.74
C ARG A 12 7.99 -12.76 -6.54
N LEU A 13 8.44 -14.00 -6.76
CA LEU A 13 7.65 -15.04 -7.42
C LEU A 13 6.40 -15.38 -6.61
N TYR A 14 6.53 -15.55 -5.29
CA TYR A 14 5.40 -15.83 -4.43
C TYR A 14 4.40 -14.66 -4.37
N ALA A 15 4.88 -13.42 -4.28
CA ALA A 15 4.03 -12.23 -4.33
C ALA A 15 3.24 -12.17 -5.64
N PHE A 16 3.90 -12.43 -6.77
CA PHE A 16 3.29 -12.47 -8.08
C PHE A 16 2.21 -13.57 -8.19
N GLU A 17 2.50 -14.79 -7.71
CA GLU A 17 1.53 -15.89 -7.68
C GLU A 17 0.29 -15.54 -6.83
N VAL A 18 0.50 -14.94 -5.64
CA VAL A 18 -0.57 -14.48 -4.76
C VAL A 18 -1.45 -13.44 -5.45
N VAL A 19 -0.84 -12.42 -6.04
CA VAL A 19 -1.57 -11.32 -6.70
C VAL A 19 -2.36 -11.84 -7.89
N ASN A 20 -1.76 -12.68 -8.76
CA ASN A 20 -2.47 -13.26 -9.90
C ASN A 20 -3.66 -14.12 -9.45
N ASN A 21 -3.48 -14.93 -8.41
CA ASN A 21 -4.57 -15.75 -7.87
C ASN A 21 -5.75 -14.89 -7.40
N GLU A 22 -5.49 -13.78 -6.70
CA GLU A 22 -6.53 -12.86 -6.24
C GLU A 22 -7.19 -12.10 -7.41
N ILE A 23 -6.43 -11.78 -8.46
CA ILE A 23 -6.96 -11.14 -9.67
C ILE A 23 -7.93 -12.07 -10.40
N GLU A 24 -7.50 -13.28 -10.74
CA GLU A 24 -8.28 -14.22 -11.55
C GLU A 24 -9.52 -14.73 -10.81
N ASN A 25 -9.36 -15.08 -9.54
CA ASN A 25 -10.42 -15.80 -8.81
C ASN A 25 -11.38 -14.87 -8.09
N ARG A 26 -11.05 -13.58 -7.94
CA ARG A 26 -11.89 -12.65 -7.15
C ARG A 26 -12.09 -11.30 -7.82
N LEU A 27 -11.01 -10.58 -8.16
CA LEU A 27 -11.15 -9.21 -8.67
C LEU A 27 -11.88 -9.19 -10.02
N ILE A 28 -11.45 -9.98 -10.99
CA ILE A 28 -12.08 -10.04 -12.32
C ILE A 28 -13.53 -10.56 -12.21
N PRO A 29 -13.82 -11.66 -11.49
CA PRO A 29 -15.19 -12.10 -11.28
C PRO A 29 -16.09 -11.05 -10.63
N LEU A 30 -15.60 -10.31 -9.63
CA LEU A 30 -16.31 -9.22 -8.97
C LEU A 30 -16.67 -8.10 -9.96
N LEU A 31 -15.69 -7.65 -10.74
CA LEU A 31 -15.93 -6.61 -11.74
C LEU A 31 -16.89 -7.11 -12.83
N SER A 32 -16.76 -8.37 -13.23
CA SER A 32 -17.59 -8.99 -14.27
C SER A 32 -19.05 -9.18 -13.82
N SER A 33 -19.28 -9.53 -12.55
CA SER A 33 -20.64 -9.69 -12.02
C SER A 33 -21.41 -8.36 -12.01
N VAL A 34 -20.73 -7.26 -11.65
CA VAL A 34 -21.33 -5.92 -11.67
C VAL A 34 -21.70 -5.50 -13.10
N VAL A 35 -20.87 -5.85 -14.09
CA VAL A 35 -21.14 -5.57 -15.52
C VAL A 35 -22.28 -6.45 -16.06
N ALA A 36 -22.31 -7.74 -15.69
CA ALA A 36 -23.28 -8.72 -16.20
C ALA A 36 -24.71 -8.50 -15.69
N GLU A 37 -24.88 -7.93 -14.49
CA GLU A 37 -26.20 -7.70 -13.89
C GLU A 37 -26.97 -6.53 -14.54
N GLY A 38 -26.39 -5.81 -15.49
CA GLY A 38 -27.09 -4.77 -16.26
C GLY A 38 -27.66 -3.63 -15.43
N ASN A 39 -27.23 -3.49 -14.17
CA ASN A 39 -27.69 -2.44 -13.29
C ASN A 39 -27.16 -1.10 -13.79
N GLU A 40 -28.04 -0.25 -14.30
CA GLU A 40 -27.80 1.18 -14.49
C GLU A 40 -27.41 1.88 -13.15
N GLU A 41 -27.56 1.19 -12.00
CA GLU A 41 -27.13 1.57 -10.65
C GLU A 41 -25.86 0.85 -10.14
N GLY A 42 -25.11 0.13 -10.97
CA GLY A 42 -23.90 -0.63 -10.60
C GLY A 42 -22.70 0.24 -10.22
N ILE A 43 -22.88 1.16 -9.27
CA ILE A 43 -21.82 2.04 -8.76
C ILE A 43 -20.92 1.21 -7.84
N LEU A 44 -19.71 0.96 -8.32
CA LEU A 44 -18.68 0.28 -7.54
C LEU A 44 -17.72 1.32 -6.94
N ASP A 45 -17.57 1.30 -5.62
CA ASP A 45 -16.51 2.04 -4.96
C ASP A 45 -15.17 1.31 -5.13
N LEU A 46 -14.39 1.72 -6.14
CA LEU A 46 -13.05 1.18 -6.38
C LEU A 46 -12.11 1.35 -5.19
N GLN A 47 -12.31 2.33 -4.32
CA GLN A 47 -11.51 2.46 -3.10
C GLN A 47 -11.79 1.32 -2.13
N ASP A 48 -13.05 0.97 -1.90
CA ASP A 48 -13.41 -0.17 -1.05
C ASP A 48 -12.89 -1.49 -1.65
N VAL A 49 -13.06 -1.67 -2.97
CA VAL A 49 -12.57 -2.86 -3.69
C VAL A 49 -11.06 -3.00 -3.56
N PHE A 50 -10.29 -1.95 -3.83
CA PHE A 50 -8.83 -2.02 -3.73
C PHE A 50 -8.34 -2.17 -2.29
N ARG A 51 -9.07 -1.67 -1.29
CA ARG A 51 -8.77 -1.94 0.13
C ARG A 51 -8.94 -3.41 0.47
N ARG A 52 -10.03 -4.05 0.02
CA ARG A 52 -10.28 -5.49 0.21
C ARG A 52 -9.24 -6.33 -0.52
N PHE A 53 -8.99 -6.02 -1.79
CA PHE A 53 -7.98 -6.69 -2.61
C PHE A 53 -6.57 -6.59 -2.00
N SER A 54 -6.17 -5.40 -1.56
CA SER A 54 -4.85 -5.18 -0.94
C SER A 54 -4.74 -5.91 0.40
N PHE A 55 -5.83 -5.95 1.17
CA PHE A 55 -5.90 -6.67 2.44
C PHE A 55 -5.77 -8.19 2.26
N ASP A 56 -6.50 -8.78 1.31
CA ASP A 56 -6.41 -10.21 0.99
C ASP A 56 -5.00 -10.56 0.49
N SER A 57 -4.46 -9.76 -0.44
CA SER A 57 -3.11 -9.94 -1.00
C SER A 57 -2.03 -9.89 0.08
N ILE A 58 -2.05 -8.89 0.97
CA ILE A 58 -1.01 -8.76 2.01
C ILE A 58 -1.14 -9.84 3.08
N CYS A 59 -2.36 -10.26 3.44
CA CYS A 59 -2.59 -11.35 4.38
C CYS A 59 -2.05 -12.67 3.85
N ARG A 60 -2.31 -12.95 2.57
CA ARG A 60 -1.85 -14.17 1.93
C ARG A 60 -0.34 -14.16 1.73
N PHE A 61 0.22 -13.07 1.23
CA PHE A 61 1.66 -12.92 1.05
C PHE A 61 2.45 -12.94 2.37
N SER A 62 1.98 -12.19 3.38
CA SER A 62 2.74 -11.98 4.61
C SER A 62 2.53 -13.10 5.62
N PHE A 63 1.33 -13.69 5.68
CA PHE A 63 0.94 -14.63 6.74
C PHE A 63 0.49 -15.99 6.21
N GLY A 64 0.37 -16.16 4.88
CA GLY A 64 -0.18 -17.40 4.30
C GLY A 64 -1.63 -17.65 4.70
N LEU A 65 -2.36 -16.59 5.07
CA LEU A 65 -3.76 -16.65 5.48
C LEU A 65 -4.63 -15.97 4.43
N ASP A 66 -5.77 -16.57 4.13
CA ASP A 66 -6.73 -16.04 3.17
C ASP A 66 -8.00 -15.58 3.89
N PRO A 67 -8.17 -14.26 4.11
CA PRO A 67 -9.32 -13.72 4.84
C PRO A 67 -10.56 -13.55 3.96
N LYS A 68 -10.44 -13.69 2.63
CA LYS A 68 -11.55 -13.65 1.66
C LYS A 68 -12.42 -12.38 1.73
N CYS A 69 -11.85 -11.22 2.06
CA CYS A 69 -12.61 -9.98 2.23
C CYS A 69 -13.16 -9.42 0.91
N LEU A 70 -12.62 -9.85 -0.23
CA LEU A 70 -13.07 -9.47 -1.57
C LEU A 70 -14.33 -10.24 -2.05
N GLU A 71 -14.75 -11.30 -1.34
CA GLU A 71 -16.03 -11.97 -1.62
C GLU A 71 -17.21 -11.07 -1.20
N LEU A 72 -18.10 -10.72 -2.17
CA LEU A 72 -19.24 -9.79 -2.05
C LEU A 72 -20.21 -10.06 -0.88
N SER A 73 -20.20 -11.27 -0.31
CA SER A 73 -21.10 -11.70 0.75
C SER A 73 -20.63 -11.33 2.16
N LEU A 74 -19.42 -10.75 2.32
CA LEU A 74 -18.85 -10.45 3.63
C LEU A 74 -18.79 -8.94 3.88
N PRO A 75 -19.32 -8.44 5.03
CA PRO A 75 -19.11 -7.06 5.44
C PRO A 75 -17.61 -6.80 5.58
N MET A 76 -17.18 -5.54 5.39
CA MET A 76 -15.80 -5.13 5.69
C MET A 76 -15.42 -5.73 7.04
N SER A 77 -14.39 -6.58 7.06
CA SER A 77 -14.07 -7.35 8.25
C SER A 77 -13.93 -6.38 9.44
N GLN A 78 -14.44 -6.77 10.62
CA GLN A 78 -14.36 -5.97 11.84
C GLN A 78 -12.92 -5.43 12.11
N LEU A 79 -11.93 -6.13 11.55
CA LEU A 79 -10.53 -5.75 11.49
C LEU A 79 -10.25 -4.48 10.67
N ALA A 80 -10.76 -4.40 9.45
CA ALA A 80 -10.56 -3.25 8.56
C ALA A 80 -11.13 -1.97 9.19
N VAL A 81 -12.33 -2.05 9.78
CA VAL A 81 -12.94 -0.94 10.54
C VAL A 81 -12.09 -0.55 11.75
N SER A 82 -11.57 -1.55 12.48
CA SER A 82 -10.71 -1.30 13.65
C SER A 82 -9.38 -0.64 13.25
N PHE A 83 -8.80 -1.03 12.11
CA PHE A 83 -7.62 -0.39 11.55
C PHE A 83 -7.89 1.05 11.13
N ASP A 84 -8.97 1.31 10.40
CA ASP A 84 -9.33 2.66 9.96
C ASP A 84 -9.55 3.59 11.16
N LEU A 85 -10.25 3.10 12.18
CA LEU A 85 -10.46 3.82 13.43
C LEU A 85 -9.13 4.09 14.15
N ALA A 86 -8.28 3.07 14.28
CA ALA A 86 -6.99 3.20 14.95
C ALA A 86 -6.06 4.20 14.26
N SER A 87 -5.97 4.13 12.92
CA SER A 87 -5.18 5.02 12.08
C SER A 87 -5.70 6.47 12.16
N LYS A 88 -7.02 6.67 12.01
CA LYS A 88 -7.65 7.99 12.11
C LYS A 88 -7.41 8.65 13.45
N LEU A 89 -7.67 7.93 14.55
CA LEU A 89 -7.51 8.46 15.90
C LEU A 89 -6.02 8.70 16.23
N SER A 90 -5.12 7.87 15.71
CA SER A 90 -3.67 8.09 15.83
C SER A 90 -3.20 9.33 15.07
N ALA A 91 -3.70 9.56 13.85
CA ALA A 91 -3.42 10.76 13.08
C ALA A 91 -3.95 12.03 13.79
N GLN A 92 -5.14 11.96 14.40
CA GLN A 92 -5.70 13.07 15.18
C GLN A 92 -4.81 13.47 16.37
N ARG A 93 -4.10 12.53 17.01
CA ARG A 93 -3.10 12.87 18.04
C ARG A 93 -2.00 13.77 17.49
N ALA A 94 -1.52 13.50 16.27
CA ALA A 94 -0.47 14.27 15.61
C ALA A 94 -0.92 15.67 15.18
N MET A 95 -2.24 15.86 14.97
CA MET A 95 -2.86 17.15 14.65
C MET A 95 -3.27 17.96 15.89
N THR A 96 -3.26 17.35 17.08
CA THR A 96 -3.66 18.05 18.31
C THR A 96 -2.59 19.03 18.75
N ALA A 97 -2.97 20.29 19.00
CA ALA A 97 -2.05 21.38 19.33
C ALA A 97 -1.16 21.13 20.56
N SER A 98 -1.62 20.32 21.51
CA SER A 98 -0.86 19.97 22.71
C SER A 98 -0.96 18.48 23.03
N PRO A 99 0.17 17.79 23.26
CA PRO A 99 0.18 16.38 23.66
C PRO A 99 -0.58 16.10 24.95
N TRP A 100 -0.75 17.10 25.82
CA TRP A 100 -1.46 16.96 27.08
C TRP A 100 -2.94 16.63 26.90
N VAL A 101 -3.57 17.12 25.83
CA VAL A 101 -5.01 16.90 25.59
C VAL A 101 -5.30 15.41 25.41
N TRP A 102 -4.57 14.73 24.52
CA TRP A 102 -4.77 13.29 24.32
C TRP A 102 -4.23 12.47 25.50
N LYS A 103 -3.16 12.92 26.19
CA LYS A 103 -2.66 12.25 27.40
C LYS A 103 -3.72 12.24 28.52
N ILE A 104 -4.37 13.36 28.77
CA ILE A 104 -5.45 13.47 29.76
C ILE A 104 -6.63 12.58 29.37
N LYS A 105 -7.08 12.64 28.11
CA LYS A 105 -8.14 11.76 27.59
C LYS A 105 -7.79 10.28 27.76
N ARG A 106 -6.51 9.91 27.59
CA ARG A 106 -6.03 8.54 27.77
C ARG A 106 -6.08 8.11 29.23
N VAL A 107 -5.61 8.95 30.15
CA VAL A 107 -5.65 8.67 31.59
C VAL A 107 -7.09 8.51 32.08
N LEU A 108 -8.00 9.36 31.61
CA LEU A 108 -9.41 9.31 31.97
C LEU A 108 -10.19 8.24 31.19
N ASN A 109 -9.59 7.62 30.17
CA ASN A 109 -10.21 6.64 29.29
C ASN A 109 -11.53 7.17 28.66
N LEU A 110 -11.46 8.38 28.08
CA LEU A 110 -12.61 9.10 27.54
C LEU A 110 -12.51 9.35 26.02
N GLY A 111 -13.68 9.33 25.38
CA GLY A 111 -13.87 9.67 23.96
C GLY A 111 -12.92 8.93 23.03
N SER A 112 -12.23 9.71 22.18
CA SER A 112 -11.29 9.21 21.17
C SER A 112 -10.22 8.26 21.70
N GLU A 113 -9.73 8.44 22.94
CA GLU A 113 -8.70 7.55 23.48
C GLU A 113 -9.26 6.21 23.97
N LYS A 114 -10.53 6.17 24.39
CA LYS A 114 -11.23 4.93 24.73
C LYS A 114 -11.48 4.10 23.46
N GLU A 115 -12.03 4.74 22.43
CA GLU A 115 -12.27 4.10 21.12
C GLU A 115 -10.97 3.57 20.52
N LEU A 116 -9.89 4.34 20.57
CA LEU A 116 -8.58 3.90 20.10
C LEU A 116 -8.05 2.70 20.90
N LYS A 117 -8.26 2.68 22.22
CA LYS A 117 -7.88 1.52 23.06
C LYS A 117 -8.65 0.26 22.68
N GLU A 118 -9.94 0.38 22.39
CA GLU A 118 -10.79 -0.74 21.95
C GLU A 118 -10.37 -1.25 20.55
N ALA A 119 -10.12 -0.33 19.62
CA ALA A 119 -9.61 -0.65 18.28
C ALA A 119 -8.25 -1.37 18.33
N ILE A 120 -7.30 -0.88 19.14
CA ILE A 120 -6.00 -1.51 19.33
C ILE A 120 -6.15 -2.90 19.98
N LYS A 121 -7.08 -3.06 20.93
CA LYS A 121 -7.35 -4.38 21.54
C LYS A 121 -7.82 -5.38 20.49
N MET A 122 -8.68 -4.95 19.57
CA MET A 122 -9.16 -5.79 18.46
C MET A 122 -8.01 -6.16 17.51
N ILE A 123 -7.23 -5.18 17.04
CA ILE A 123 -6.08 -5.42 16.18
C ILE A 123 -5.09 -6.41 16.83
N ASN A 124 -4.78 -6.23 18.12
CA ASN A 124 -3.88 -7.12 18.85
C ASN A 124 -4.42 -8.55 18.94
N ALA A 125 -5.71 -8.72 19.23
CA ALA A 125 -6.33 -10.04 19.31
C ALA A 125 -6.28 -10.78 17.96
N LEU A 126 -6.46 -10.06 16.85
CA LEU A 126 -6.35 -10.66 15.52
C LEU A 126 -4.91 -10.98 15.13
N ALA A 127 -3.96 -10.09 15.43
CA ALA A 127 -2.55 -10.39 15.20
C ALA A 127 -2.11 -11.64 15.97
N GLN A 128 -2.60 -11.81 17.21
CA GLN A 128 -2.37 -13.03 17.99
C GLN A 128 -3.03 -14.26 17.36
N GLU A 129 -4.26 -14.13 16.86
CA GLU A 129 -4.95 -15.24 16.19
C GLU A 129 -4.23 -15.65 14.89
N VAL A 130 -3.75 -14.69 14.11
CA VAL A 130 -2.91 -14.93 12.92
C VAL A 130 -1.66 -15.74 13.28
N ILE A 131 -0.93 -15.33 14.30
CA ILE A 131 0.27 -16.05 14.79
C ILE A 131 -0.11 -17.45 15.25
N ARG A 132 -1.21 -17.59 16.00
CA ARG A 132 -1.68 -18.88 16.52
C ARG A 132 -2.07 -19.85 15.40
N GLN A 133 -2.85 -19.39 14.42
CA GLN A 133 -3.22 -20.19 13.26
C GLN A 133 -1.99 -20.60 12.46
N ARG A 134 -1.05 -19.67 12.26
CA ARG A 134 0.19 -20.00 11.55
C ARG A 134 1.03 -21.05 12.28
N ARG A 135 1.13 -20.99 13.60
CA ARG A 135 1.77 -22.06 14.40
C ARG A 135 1.10 -23.41 14.20
N LYS A 136 -0.24 -23.46 14.17
CA LYS A 136 -1.00 -24.70 13.97
C LYS A 136 -0.81 -25.32 12.58
N MET A 137 -0.75 -24.49 11.55
CA MET A 137 -0.51 -24.95 10.17
C MET A 137 0.93 -25.43 9.94
N GLY A 138 1.84 -25.08 10.85
CA GLY A 138 3.27 -25.27 10.67
C GLY A 138 3.88 -24.17 9.80
N PHE A 139 5.16 -23.88 10.06
CA PHE A 139 5.91 -22.80 9.39
C PHE A 139 7.19 -23.29 8.70
N SER A 140 7.32 -24.60 8.51
CA SER A 140 8.48 -25.25 7.88
C SER A 140 8.62 -24.96 6.39
N THR A 141 7.55 -24.52 5.72
CA THR A 141 7.56 -24.26 4.27
C THR A 141 8.23 -22.94 3.90
N HIS A 142 8.45 -22.03 4.87
CA HIS A 142 9.10 -20.70 4.69
C HIS A 142 8.60 -19.89 3.47
N LYS A 143 7.35 -20.12 3.04
CA LYS A 143 6.77 -19.47 1.86
C LYS A 143 6.34 -18.04 2.14
N ASP A 144 5.64 -17.81 3.24
CA ASP A 144 5.24 -16.48 3.71
C ASP A 144 6.26 -15.87 4.67
N LEU A 145 6.16 -14.56 4.82
CA LEU A 145 7.10 -13.75 5.57
C LEU A 145 7.05 -14.03 7.08
N LEU A 146 5.87 -14.28 7.64
CA LEU A 146 5.70 -14.61 9.06
C LEU A 146 6.32 -15.95 9.41
N SER A 147 6.19 -16.98 8.57
CA SER A 147 6.91 -18.24 8.76
C SER A 147 8.42 -18.08 8.83
N ARG A 148 8.99 -17.15 8.05
CA ARG A 148 10.42 -16.85 8.10
C ARG A 148 10.81 -16.16 9.40
N PHE A 149 10.02 -15.19 9.85
CA PHE A 149 10.27 -14.52 11.13
C PHE A 149 10.15 -15.47 12.31
N MET A 150 9.10 -16.29 12.36
CA MET A 150 8.86 -17.27 13.42
C MET A 150 9.97 -18.33 13.53
N ALA A 151 10.68 -18.63 12.43
CA ALA A 151 11.82 -19.54 12.47
C ALA A 151 13.05 -18.94 13.17
N SER A 152 13.14 -17.60 13.23
CA SER A 152 14.27 -16.86 13.81
C SER A 152 13.94 -16.13 15.11
N ILE A 153 12.66 -15.92 15.42
CA ILE A 153 12.18 -15.04 16.48
C ILE A 153 11.10 -15.73 17.30
N ASN A 154 11.34 -15.85 18.60
CA ASN A 154 10.39 -16.42 19.56
C ASN A 154 9.60 -15.35 20.35
N ASP A 155 9.92 -14.07 20.20
CA ASP A 155 9.19 -12.98 20.88
C ASP A 155 7.82 -12.74 20.24
N GLU A 156 6.76 -13.09 20.97
CA GLU A 156 5.38 -12.91 20.52
C GLU A 156 4.98 -11.45 20.34
N THR A 157 5.55 -10.54 21.14
CA THR A 157 5.29 -9.10 21.03
C THR A 157 5.87 -8.59 19.72
N TYR A 158 7.10 -9.00 19.41
CA TYR A 158 7.75 -8.62 18.16
C TYR A 158 7.04 -9.21 16.92
N LEU A 159 6.61 -10.47 16.99
CA LEU A 159 5.83 -11.10 15.90
C LEU A 159 4.48 -10.38 15.69
N ARG A 160 3.80 -10.00 16.77
CA ARG A 160 2.57 -9.20 16.70
C ARG A 160 2.83 -7.86 16.01
N ASP A 161 3.89 -7.16 16.41
CA ASP A 161 4.24 -5.86 15.85
C ASP A 161 4.62 -5.96 14.37
N ILE A 162 5.28 -7.05 13.96
CA ILE A 162 5.50 -7.41 12.55
C ILE A 162 4.17 -7.54 11.81
N VAL A 163 3.24 -8.35 12.31
CA VAL A 163 1.93 -8.58 11.67
C VAL A 163 1.18 -7.26 11.46
N ILE A 164 1.11 -6.45 12.51
CA ILE A 164 0.45 -5.14 12.46
C ILE A 164 1.16 -4.22 11.44
N SER A 165 2.50 -4.20 11.43
CA SER A 165 3.27 -3.35 10.52
C SER A 165 3.07 -3.72 9.06
N PHE A 166 3.05 -5.01 8.71
CA PHE A 166 2.81 -5.46 7.34
C PHE A 166 1.38 -5.17 6.88
N LEU A 167 0.38 -5.36 7.75
CA LEU A 167 -1.00 -5.03 7.45
C LEU A 167 -1.18 -3.55 7.14
N LEU A 168 -0.63 -2.67 8.00
CA LEU A 168 -0.70 -1.22 7.80
C LEU A 168 0.04 -0.78 6.53
N ALA A 169 1.23 -1.33 6.29
CA ALA A 169 2.03 -0.96 5.12
C ALA A 169 1.37 -1.42 3.81
N GLY A 170 0.85 -2.65 3.75
CA GLY A 170 0.36 -3.23 2.50
C GLY A 170 -1.10 -2.92 2.16
N ARG A 171 -1.98 -2.71 3.15
CA ARG A 171 -3.40 -2.49 2.87
C ARG A 171 -3.67 -1.11 2.28
N ASP A 172 -3.33 -0.05 3.03
CA ASP A 172 -3.83 1.28 2.72
C ASP A 172 -3.00 1.97 1.61
N THR A 173 -1.69 1.69 1.55
CA THR A 173 -0.81 2.32 0.55
C THR A 173 -1.07 1.79 -0.86
N ILE A 174 -1.25 0.47 -1.02
CA ILE A 174 -1.55 -0.16 -2.30
C ILE A 174 -2.95 0.27 -2.77
N ALA A 175 -3.95 0.24 -1.87
CA ALA A 175 -5.29 0.68 -2.19
C ALA A 175 -5.31 2.14 -2.67
N SER A 176 -4.63 3.05 -1.96
CA SER A 176 -4.55 4.46 -2.36
C SER A 176 -3.84 4.65 -3.70
N ALA A 177 -2.78 3.88 -3.99
CA ALA A 177 -2.06 3.95 -5.26
C ALA A 177 -2.94 3.51 -6.43
N LEU A 178 -3.64 2.39 -6.28
CA LEU A 178 -4.55 1.85 -7.30
C LEU A 178 -5.75 2.79 -7.52
N THR A 179 -6.40 3.27 -6.45
CA THR A 179 -7.51 4.22 -6.58
C THR A 179 -7.09 5.46 -7.34
N SER A 180 -5.92 6.03 -7.03
CA SER A 180 -5.42 7.23 -7.71
C SER A 180 -5.07 6.97 -9.17
N LEU A 181 -4.47 5.81 -9.47
CA LEU A 181 -4.15 5.38 -10.83
C LEU A 181 -5.42 5.25 -11.69
N PHE A 182 -6.41 4.48 -11.23
CA PHE A 182 -7.65 4.27 -11.98
C PHE A 182 -8.46 5.56 -12.12
N TRP A 183 -8.50 6.39 -11.07
CA TRP A 183 -9.11 7.72 -11.17
C TRP A 183 -8.43 8.58 -12.23
N LEU A 184 -7.10 8.58 -12.30
CA LEU A 184 -6.37 9.31 -13.32
C LEU A 184 -6.58 8.75 -14.73
N LEU A 185 -6.60 7.43 -14.90
CA LEU A 185 -6.85 6.78 -16.19
C LEU A 185 -8.24 7.12 -16.73
N ALA A 186 -9.27 7.05 -15.87
CA ALA A 186 -10.64 7.41 -16.23
C ALA A 186 -10.79 8.88 -16.69
N ASN A 187 -9.89 9.76 -16.24
CA ASN A 187 -9.86 11.17 -16.63
C ASN A 187 -8.91 11.48 -17.80
N HIS A 188 -8.14 10.49 -18.30
CA HIS A 188 -7.17 10.67 -19.39
C HIS A 188 -7.25 9.49 -20.39
N PRO A 189 -8.30 9.43 -21.25
CA PRO A 189 -8.51 8.33 -22.19
C PRO A 189 -7.33 8.11 -23.16
N GLU A 190 -6.57 9.16 -23.46
CA GLU A 190 -5.37 9.06 -24.29
C GLU A 190 -4.25 8.27 -23.61
N VAL A 191 -4.15 8.34 -22.29
CA VAL A 191 -3.17 7.57 -21.51
C VAL A 191 -3.65 6.13 -21.38
N GLU A 192 -4.93 5.93 -21.10
CA GLU A 192 -5.55 4.60 -21.06
C GLU A 192 -5.34 3.85 -22.37
N SER A 193 -5.66 4.46 -23.52
CA SER A 193 -5.48 3.85 -24.84
C SER A 193 -4.01 3.47 -25.11
N ALA A 194 -3.05 4.29 -24.67
CA ALA A 194 -1.64 3.99 -24.81
C ALA A 194 -1.18 2.82 -23.91
N VAL A 195 -1.72 2.74 -22.68
CA VAL A 195 -1.49 1.60 -21.78
C VAL A 195 -2.04 0.31 -22.38
N LEU A 196 -3.28 0.33 -22.90
CA LEU A 196 -3.90 -0.83 -23.56
C LEU A 196 -3.11 -1.26 -24.80
N SER A 197 -2.67 -0.30 -25.63
CA SER A 197 -1.84 -0.59 -26.80
C SER A 197 -0.50 -1.24 -26.43
N GLU A 198 0.12 -0.84 -25.31
CA GLU A 198 1.33 -1.48 -24.80
C GLU A 198 1.03 -2.90 -24.28
N ALA A 199 -0.06 -3.06 -23.53
CA ALA A 199 -0.49 -4.35 -23.01
C ALA A 199 -0.75 -5.36 -24.14
N ASP A 200 -1.50 -4.96 -25.17
CA ASP A 200 -1.79 -5.79 -26.35
C ASP A 200 -0.51 -6.22 -27.08
N ARG A 201 0.49 -5.32 -27.17
CA ARG A 201 1.78 -5.61 -27.80
C ARG A 201 2.64 -6.60 -27.01
N VAL A 202 2.62 -6.53 -25.68
CA VAL A 202 3.53 -7.30 -24.81
C VAL A 202 2.91 -8.62 -24.34
N ILE A 203 1.64 -8.61 -23.99
CA ILE A 203 0.90 -9.77 -23.46
C ILE A 203 0.31 -10.59 -24.61
N GLY A 204 -0.17 -9.91 -25.65
CA GLY A 204 -0.85 -10.53 -26.78
C GLY A 204 -2.33 -10.86 -26.49
N PRO A 205 -3.14 -11.13 -27.53
CA PRO A 205 -4.60 -11.22 -27.43
C PRO A 205 -5.16 -12.48 -26.76
N ASN A 206 -4.32 -13.48 -26.45
CA ASN A 206 -4.75 -14.82 -25.99
C ASN A 206 -4.14 -15.23 -24.63
N GLN A 207 -3.62 -14.28 -23.85
CA GLN A 207 -3.11 -14.56 -22.51
C GLN A 207 -3.90 -13.79 -21.46
N ASP A 208 -4.58 -14.54 -20.58
CA ASP A 208 -5.32 -13.98 -19.44
C ASP A 208 -4.37 -13.50 -18.31
N LEU A 209 -3.13 -14.01 -18.27
CA LEU A 209 -2.12 -13.67 -17.27
C LEU A 209 -0.80 -13.19 -17.87
N THR A 210 -0.31 -12.07 -17.34
CA THR A 210 1.02 -11.52 -17.63
C THR A 210 2.08 -12.29 -16.87
N SER A 211 3.14 -12.77 -17.51
CA SER A 211 4.33 -13.31 -16.83
C SER A 211 5.20 -12.21 -16.19
N LEU A 212 6.05 -12.57 -15.21
CA LEU A 212 7.01 -11.64 -14.61
C LEU A 212 7.97 -10.99 -15.62
N GLU A 213 8.29 -11.69 -16.70
CA GLU A 213 9.14 -11.15 -17.77
C GLU A 213 8.38 -10.12 -18.59
N GLN A 214 7.14 -10.44 -18.99
CA GLN A 214 6.27 -9.49 -19.69
C GLN A 214 5.99 -8.24 -18.86
N MET A 215 5.80 -8.36 -17.54
CA MET A 215 5.61 -7.20 -16.66
C MET A 215 6.77 -6.20 -16.71
N ARG A 216 8.00 -6.66 -16.98
CA ARG A 216 9.17 -5.77 -17.08
C ARG A 216 9.16 -4.96 -18.37
N GLU A 217 8.50 -5.45 -19.41
CA GLU A 217 8.42 -4.80 -20.73
C GLU A 217 7.27 -3.78 -20.82
N LEU A 218 6.41 -3.69 -19.80
CA LEU A 218 5.31 -2.73 -19.69
C LEU A 218 5.81 -1.35 -19.20
N HIS A 219 6.75 -0.76 -19.94
CA HIS A 219 7.45 0.48 -19.56
C HIS A 219 6.51 1.68 -19.44
N TYR A 220 5.54 1.82 -20.34
CA TYR A 220 4.58 2.93 -20.33
C TYR A 220 3.60 2.79 -19.16
N LEU A 221 3.13 1.58 -18.86
CA LEU A 221 2.35 1.32 -17.65
C LEU A 221 3.14 1.67 -16.40
N GLN A 222 4.40 1.23 -16.31
CA GLN A 222 5.26 1.52 -15.15
C GLN A 222 5.48 3.04 -14.99
N ALA A 223 5.72 3.76 -16.09
CA ALA A 223 5.80 5.22 -16.08
C ALA A 223 4.48 5.88 -15.64
N THR A 224 3.35 5.34 -16.04
CA THR A 224 2.01 5.82 -15.64
C THR A 224 1.77 5.63 -14.15
N ILE A 225 2.17 4.49 -13.59
CA ILE A 225 2.13 4.22 -12.14
C ILE A 225 3.01 5.23 -11.38
N TYR A 226 4.24 5.49 -11.86
CA TYR A 226 5.12 6.47 -11.23
C TYR A 226 4.58 7.89 -11.30
N GLU A 227 4.00 8.31 -12.42
CA GLU A 227 3.36 9.63 -12.54
C GLU A 227 2.12 9.75 -11.65
N SER A 228 1.33 8.69 -11.52
CA SER A 228 0.22 8.64 -10.57
C SER A 228 0.72 8.86 -9.14
N MET A 229 1.77 8.15 -8.72
CA MET A 229 2.36 8.32 -7.38
C MET A 229 3.10 9.66 -7.20
N ARG A 230 3.56 10.31 -8.28
CA ARG A 230 4.11 11.66 -8.22
C ARG A 230 3.02 12.69 -7.90
N LEU A 231 1.84 12.56 -8.51
CA LEU A 231 0.69 13.45 -8.30
C LEU A 231 -0.03 13.15 -6.99
N TYR A 232 -0.25 11.87 -6.70
CA TYR A 232 -0.98 11.37 -5.53
C TYR A 232 -0.16 10.29 -4.81
N PRO A 233 0.93 10.66 -4.12
CA PRO A 233 1.71 9.71 -3.36
C PRO A 233 0.87 9.14 -2.20
N PRO A 234 0.81 7.80 -2.02
CA PRO A 234 0.07 7.19 -0.90
C PRO A 234 0.52 7.67 0.48
N ILE A 235 1.81 8.01 0.63
CA ILE A 235 2.39 8.61 1.83
C ILE A 235 2.82 10.03 1.51
N GLN A 236 2.04 11.00 2.00
CA GLN A 236 2.24 12.42 1.68
C GLN A 236 3.31 13.11 2.55
N PHE A 237 3.47 12.66 3.79
CA PHE A 237 4.38 13.24 4.78
C PHE A 237 5.16 12.15 5.50
N ASP A 238 6.49 12.24 5.51
CA ASP A 238 7.36 11.49 6.43
C ASP A 238 7.99 12.47 7.42
N SER A 239 7.91 12.17 8.71
CA SER A 239 8.41 13.06 9.76
C SER A 239 9.44 12.35 10.62
N LYS A 240 10.55 13.04 10.87
CA LYS A 240 11.61 12.63 11.80
C LYS A 240 11.75 13.69 12.89
N PHE A 241 12.30 13.28 14.04
CA PHE A 241 12.62 14.19 15.14
C PHE A 241 14.14 14.23 15.33
N CYS A 242 14.69 15.43 15.44
CA CYS A 242 16.13 15.61 15.67
C CYS A 242 16.49 15.10 17.07
N LEU A 243 17.41 14.14 17.13
CA LEU A 243 17.88 13.57 18.40
C LEU A 243 18.85 14.52 19.11
N GLU A 244 19.59 15.30 18.33
CA GLU A 244 20.59 16.29 18.74
C GLU A 244 20.44 17.55 17.90
N ASP A 245 21.10 18.63 18.30
CA ASP A 245 21.16 19.86 17.51
C ASP A 245 21.98 19.60 16.23
N ASP A 246 21.48 20.08 15.08
CA ASP A 246 22.09 19.85 13.77
C ASP A 246 21.94 21.08 12.87
N VAL A 247 22.68 21.11 11.75
CA VAL A 247 22.62 22.18 10.75
C VAL A 247 22.42 21.55 9.38
N LEU A 248 21.32 21.91 8.71
CA LEU A 248 21.03 21.44 7.37
C LEU A 248 22.05 21.98 6.35
N PRO A 249 22.20 21.35 5.16
CA PRO A 249 23.18 21.78 4.15
C PRO A 249 23.05 23.24 3.67
N ASP A 250 21.90 23.87 3.89
CA ASP A 250 21.64 25.27 3.57
C ASP A 250 21.99 26.25 4.72
N GLY A 251 22.52 25.74 5.83
CA GLY A 251 22.86 26.51 7.04
C GLY A 251 21.72 26.64 8.04
N THR A 252 20.54 26.06 7.79
CA THR A 252 19.41 26.11 8.71
C THR A 252 19.70 25.30 9.98
N VAL A 253 19.69 25.96 11.14
CA VAL A 253 19.90 25.31 12.44
C VAL A 253 18.62 24.62 12.91
N VAL A 254 18.71 23.34 13.26
CA VAL A 254 17.61 22.53 13.75
C VAL A 254 17.95 21.99 15.14
N LYS A 255 17.17 22.40 16.14
CA LYS A 255 17.41 22.00 17.53
C LYS A 255 16.89 20.60 17.82
N ARG A 256 17.47 19.94 18.83
CA ARG A 256 16.98 18.70 19.43
C ARG A 256 15.48 18.79 19.73
N GLY A 257 14.76 17.74 19.33
CA GLY A 257 13.31 17.64 19.48
C GLY A 257 12.50 18.33 18.39
N THR A 258 13.13 19.06 17.47
CA THR A 258 12.43 19.65 16.32
C THR A 258 11.94 18.55 15.38
N ARG A 259 10.69 18.68 14.91
CA ARG A 259 10.11 17.80 13.88
C ARG A 259 10.49 18.32 12.50
N VAL A 260 11.18 17.50 11.73
CA VAL A 260 11.49 17.73 10.31
C VAL A 260 10.56 16.86 9.48
N THR A 261 9.82 17.47 8.55
CA THR A 261 8.83 16.77 7.73
C THR A 261 9.21 16.88 6.26
N LEU A 262 9.43 15.74 5.61
CA LEU A 262 9.55 15.63 4.16
C LEU A 262 8.16 15.45 3.56
N SER A 263 7.78 16.31 2.62
CA SER A 263 6.53 16.18 1.87
C SER A 263 6.80 15.63 0.47
N SER A 264 6.49 14.35 0.26
CA SER A 264 6.56 13.70 -1.05
C SER A 264 5.63 14.36 -2.06
N LEU A 265 4.46 14.83 -1.60
CA LEU A 265 3.48 15.53 -2.42
C LEU A 265 4.04 16.86 -2.97
N CYS A 266 4.61 17.70 -2.10
CA CYS A 266 5.20 18.96 -2.53
C CYS A 266 6.42 18.73 -3.42
N HIS A 267 7.22 17.70 -3.13
CA HIS A 267 8.39 17.36 -3.94
C HIS A 267 7.98 16.91 -5.35
N GLY A 268 6.98 16.03 -5.48
CA GLY A 268 6.45 15.57 -6.76
C GLY A 268 5.73 16.65 -7.57
N ALA A 269 5.21 17.69 -6.91
CA ALA A 269 4.59 18.85 -7.54
C ALA A 269 5.59 19.98 -7.87
N ASN A 270 6.87 19.88 -7.46
CA ASN A 270 7.84 20.95 -7.62
C ASN A 270 8.36 21.04 -9.07
N GLY A 271 8.17 22.19 -9.71
CA GLY A 271 8.34 22.33 -11.16
C GLY A 271 9.76 22.52 -11.70
N ARG A 272 10.78 22.38 -10.85
CA ARG A 272 12.18 22.44 -11.33
C ARG A 272 12.51 21.29 -12.28
N ASP A 273 11.79 20.17 -12.19
CA ASP A 273 12.12 18.97 -12.96
C ASP A 273 11.22 18.69 -14.19
N LEU A 274 9.97 19.19 -14.29
CA LEU A 274 9.02 18.76 -15.35
C LEU A 274 8.39 19.88 -16.24
N GLY A 275 8.74 21.16 -16.03
CA GLY A 275 8.22 22.28 -16.83
C GLY A 275 6.75 22.65 -16.55
N SER A 276 6.13 23.47 -17.41
CA SER A 276 4.90 24.24 -17.14
C SER A 276 3.57 23.46 -17.02
N ARG A 277 3.56 22.11 -16.98
CA ARG A 277 2.33 21.28 -16.89
C ARG A 277 2.40 20.30 -15.72
N LEU A 278 2.44 20.82 -14.50
CA LEU A 278 2.78 20.07 -13.28
C LEU A 278 1.68 19.12 -12.77
N LEU A 279 0.42 19.43 -13.07
CA LEU A 279 -0.77 18.74 -12.55
C LEU A 279 -1.39 17.71 -13.52
N ARG A 280 -0.70 17.39 -14.62
CA ARG A 280 -1.15 16.36 -15.57
C ARG A 280 -0.25 15.14 -15.49
N ILE A 281 -0.81 13.97 -15.79
CA ILE A 281 0.00 12.77 -16.07
C ILE A 281 0.92 13.07 -17.26
N GLN A 282 2.20 12.74 -17.11
CA GLN A 282 3.20 12.89 -18.18
C GLN A 282 3.99 11.61 -18.40
N ALA A 283 3.31 10.45 -18.46
CA ALA A 283 3.93 9.14 -18.60
C ALA A 283 4.93 9.09 -19.77
N ARG A 284 4.58 9.68 -20.92
CA ARG A 284 5.48 9.79 -22.08
C ARG A 284 6.81 10.50 -21.80
N LYS A 285 6.79 11.61 -21.05
CA LYS A 285 8.03 12.32 -20.68
C LYS A 285 8.89 11.51 -19.71
N VAL A 286 8.25 10.73 -18.83
CA VAL A 286 8.96 9.83 -17.93
C VAL A 286 9.65 8.74 -18.72
N VAL A 287 8.97 8.11 -19.69
CA VAL A 287 9.59 7.13 -20.60
C VAL A 287 10.74 7.77 -21.39
N GLU A 288 10.54 8.95 -21.97
CA GLU A 288 11.58 9.68 -22.72
C GLU A 288 12.82 9.96 -21.84
N ARG A 289 12.63 10.38 -20.57
CA ARG A 289 13.73 10.57 -19.62
C ARG A 289 14.38 9.26 -19.19
N TRP A 290 13.60 8.21 -18.96
CA TRP A 290 14.12 6.90 -18.58
C TRP A 290 14.96 6.29 -19.70
N CYS A 291 14.55 6.43 -20.97
CA CYS A 291 15.35 6.02 -22.13
C CYS A 291 16.65 6.84 -22.28
N ILE A 292 16.71 8.07 -21.75
CA ILE A 292 17.93 8.88 -21.72
C ILE A 292 18.85 8.41 -20.57
N LEU A 293 18.30 8.17 -19.37
CA LEU A 293 19.06 7.73 -18.20
C LEU A 293 19.58 6.29 -18.30
N SER A 294 18.89 5.39 -19.02
CA SER A 294 19.34 4.02 -19.25
C SER A 294 20.46 3.89 -20.30
N ARG A 295 20.86 4.99 -20.94
CA ARG A 295 22.03 5.06 -21.84
C ARG A 295 23.31 5.52 -21.15
N GLU A 296 23.22 5.99 -19.91
CA GLU A 296 24.42 6.29 -19.13
C GLU A 296 24.80 5.05 -18.31
N PRO A 297 26.01 4.51 -18.49
CA PRO A 297 26.46 3.37 -17.72
C PRO A 297 26.69 3.81 -16.27
N PHE A 298 26.10 3.07 -15.32
CA PHE A 298 26.59 3.02 -13.94
C PHE A 298 27.94 2.32 -13.88
#